data_AF-A0A645I6X4-F1
#
_entry.id   AF-A0A645I6X4-F1
#
_cell.length_a   1.000
_cell.length_b   1.000
_cell.length_c   1.000
_cell.angle_alpha   90.00
_cell.angle_beta   90.00
_cell.angle_gamma   90.00
#
_symmetry.space_group_name_H-M   'P 1'
#
loop_
_entity.id
_entity.type
_entity.pdbx_description
1 polymer ?
#
loop_
_entity_poly.entity_id
_entity_poly.type
_entity_poly.pdbx_seq_one_letter_code
_entity_poly.pdbx_strand_id
1 'polypeptide(L)'
;MHNLFGDTEAVDVFVFPDGSVEVELSDEGDTVADMLQYVQLDPNTLLTQFRDQVKNTDLDAELQQQFLEEFEAGLYGYTYLEDE
;
A
#
# COMPACT_ATOMS: atom_id res chain seq x y z
N MET A 1 0.72 -13.95 8.11
CA MET A 1 1.69 -12.84 8.05
C MET A 1 3.07 -13.23 8.57
N HIS A 2 3.93 -13.80 7.71
CA HIS A 2 5.37 -13.85 7.97
C HIS A 2 5.99 -12.60 7.33
N ASN A 3 6.83 -11.87 8.06
CA ASN A 3 7.43 -10.60 7.60
C ASN A 3 6.41 -9.54 7.15
N LEU A 4 5.21 -9.53 7.74
CA LEU A 4 4.14 -8.58 7.41
C LEU A 4 3.68 -8.63 5.94
N PHE A 5 3.90 -9.74 5.23
CA PHE A 5 3.17 -10.01 3.99
C PHE A 5 1.75 -10.44 4.34
N GLY A 6 0.77 -9.70 3.82
CA GLY A 6 -0.65 -9.92 4.03
C GLY A 6 -1.25 -10.85 2.99
N ASP A 7 -2.57 -10.84 2.89
CA ASP A 7 -3.32 -11.62 1.92
C ASP A 7 -3.13 -11.07 0.50
N THR A 8 -3.22 -11.99 -0.47
CA THR A 8 -3.05 -11.66 -1.87
C THR A 8 -4.36 -11.23 -2.51
N GLU A 9 -4.29 -10.33 -3.50
CA GLU A 9 -5.46 -9.99 -4.32
C GLU A 9 -6.06 -11.23 -4.99
N ALA A 10 -7.38 -11.35 -4.95
CA ALA A 10 -8.13 -12.46 -5.54
C ALA A 10 -9.17 -11.95 -6.54
N VAL A 11 -9.30 -12.66 -7.66
CA VAL A 11 -10.27 -12.35 -8.71
C VAL A 11 -11.12 -13.56 -9.04
N ASP A 12 -12.39 -13.32 -9.31
CA ASP A 12 -13.32 -14.29 -9.84
C ASP A 12 -13.34 -14.19 -11.38
N VAL A 13 -13.29 -15.36 -12.04
CA VAL A 13 -13.24 -15.43 -13.51
C VAL A 13 -14.45 -16.20 -14.02
N PHE A 14 -15.27 -15.52 -14.84
CA PHE A 14 -16.46 -16.06 -15.46
C PHE A 14 -16.22 -16.31 -16.94
N VAL A 15 -16.67 -17.47 -17.44
CA VAL A 15 -16.60 -17.82 -18.86
C VAL A 15 -18.00 -18.14 -19.36
N PHE A 16 -18.45 -17.40 -20.38
CA PHE A 16 -19.80 -17.52 -20.90
C PHE A 16 -19.88 -18.42 -22.14
N PRO A 17 -21.08 -18.95 -22.48
CA PRO A 17 -21.24 -19.84 -23.63
C PRO A 17 -20.89 -19.23 -25.00
N ASP A 18 -20.87 -17.90 -25.12
CA ASP A 18 -20.45 -17.19 -26.33
C ASP A 18 -18.92 -17.02 -26.42
N GLY A 19 -18.19 -17.52 -25.42
CA GLY A 19 -16.73 -17.44 -25.32
C GLY A 19 -16.22 -16.15 -24.69
N SER A 20 -17.10 -15.24 -24.25
CA SER A 20 -16.68 -14.06 -23.49
C SER A 20 -16.17 -14.44 -22.09
N VAL A 21 -15.22 -13.64 -21.60
CA VAL A 21 -14.62 -13.80 -20.27
C VAL A 21 -14.80 -12.49 -19.50
N GLU A 22 -15.26 -12.60 -18.26
CA GLU A 22 -15.38 -11.50 -17.33
C GLU A 22 -14.53 -11.80 -16.10
N VAL A 23 -13.84 -10.78 -15.60
CA VAL A 23 -12.97 -10.85 -14.42
C VAL A 23 -13.46 -9.81 -13.43
N GLU A 24 -13.83 -10.26 -12.24
CA GLU A 24 -14.30 -9.42 -11.16
C GLU A 24 -13.34 -9.50 -9.98
N LEU A 25 -13.09 -8.36 -9.33
CA LEU A 25 -12.30 -8.32 -8.09
C LEU A 25 -13.11 -8.96 -6.96
N SER A 26 -12.56 -10.01 -6.36
CA SER A 26 -13.20 -10.76 -5.28
C SER A 26 -12.77 -10.24 -3.91
N ASP A 27 -11.45 -10.11 -3.71
CA ASP A 27 -10.84 -9.54 -2.51
C ASP A 27 -9.65 -8.66 -2.90
N GLU A 28 -9.62 -7.45 -2.34
CA GLU A 28 -8.44 -6.57 -2.39
C GLU A 28 -7.32 -7.17 -1.53
N GLY A 29 -6.11 -7.22 -2.07
CA GLY A 29 -4.95 -7.65 -1.31
C GLY A 29 -4.59 -6.65 -0.20
N ASP A 30 -3.93 -7.13 0.85
CA ASP A 30 -3.59 -6.29 2.00
C ASP A 30 -2.53 -5.23 1.66
N THR A 31 -2.71 -4.04 2.23
CA THR A 31 -1.72 -2.95 2.19
C THR A 31 -0.77 -2.99 3.38
N VAL A 32 0.36 -2.27 3.31
CA VAL A 32 1.28 -2.12 4.45
C VAL A 32 0.55 -1.50 5.67
N ALA A 33 -0.38 -0.56 5.42
CA ALA A 33 -1.21 0.05 6.45
C ALA A 33 -2.10 -0.97 7.19
N ASP A 34 -2.67 -1.96 6.50
CA ASP A 34 -3.46 -3.03 7.12
C ASP A 34 -2.60 -3.89 8.05
N MET A 35 -1.38 -4.18 7.62
CA MET A 35 -0.41 -4.95 8.41
C MET A 35 0.07 -4.21 9.65
N LEU A 36 0.22 -2.87 9.57
CA LEU A 36 0.54 -2.04 10.72
C LEU A 36 -0.62 -2.01 11.73
N GLN A 37 -1.86 -1.88 11.27
CA GLN A 37 -3.04 -1.93 12.13
C GLN A 37 -3.15 -3.27 12.86
N TYR A 38 -2.82 -4.38 12.19
CA TYR A 38 -2.80 -5.71 12.81
C TYR A 38 -1.87 -5.78 14.03
N VAL A 39 -0.72 -5.10 13.98
CA VAL A 39 0.24 -5.00 15.10
C VAL A 39 0.00 -3.78 16.01
N GLN A 40 -1.21 -3.20 15.96
CA GLN A 40 -1.65 -2.08 16.79
C GLN A 40 -0.88 -0.77 16.58
N LEU A 41 -0.40 -0.55 15.35
CA LEU A 41 0.18 0.72 14.91
C LEU A 41 -0.82 1.45 14.00
N ASP A 42 -1.04 2.73 14.26
CA ASP A 42 -1.90 3.59 13.43
C ASP A 42 -1.09 4.22 12.27
N PRO A 43 -1.39 3.88 11.00
CA PRO A 43 -0.72 4.45 9.84
C PRO A 43 -0.80 5.98 9.77
N ASN A 44 -1.90 6.59 10.23
CA ASN A 44 -2.05 8.05 10.21
C ASN A 44 -1.10 8.74 11.18
N THR A 45 -0.92 8.13 12.36
CA THR A 45 0.07 8.58 13.35
C THR A 45 1.48 8.48 12.77
N LEU A 46 1.81 7.37 12.11
CA LEU A 46 3.10 7.14 11.48
C LEU A 46 3.38 8.16 10.35
N LEU A 47 2.42 8.40 9.47
CA LEU A 47 2.49 9.41 8.41
C LEU A 47 2.71 10.82 8.97
N THR A 48 2.00 11.17 10.05
CA THR A 48 2.15 12.48 10.70
C THR A 48 3.55 12.64 11.30
N GLN A 49 4.06 11.61 11.98
CA GLN A 49 5.42 11.63 12.54
C GLN A 49 6.49 11.74 11.46
N PHE A 50 6.33 11.02 10.34
CA PHE A 50 7.25 11.12 9.22
C PHE A 50 7.22 12.52 8.59
N ARG A 51 6.02 13.10 8.43
CA ARG A 51 5.86 14.47 7.94
C ARG A 51 6.58 15.50 8.80
N ASP A 52 6.49 15.37 10.13
CA ASP A 52 7.19 16.27 11.04
C ASP A 52 8.71 16.07 10.99
N GLN A 53 9.19 14.84 10.79
CA GLN A 53 10.61 14.57 10.59
C GLN A 53 11.14 15.22 9.30
N VAL A 54 10.46 15.02 8.17
CA VAL A 54 10.83 15.58 6.86
C VAL A 54 10.87 17.11 6.89
N LYS A 55 9.88 17.75 7.54
CA LYS A 55 9.86 19.22 7.71
C LYS A 55 11.06 19.78 8.47
N ASN A 56 11.68 18.98 9.34
CA ASN A 56 12.84 19.40 10.14
C ASN A 56 14.18 19.10 9.45
N THR A 57 14.16 18.65 8.19
CA THR A 57 15.37 18.42 7.40
C THR A 57 15.85 19.70 6.70
N ASP A 58 17.13 19.74 6.35
CA ASP A 58 17.72 20.80 5.53
C ASP A 58 17.52 20.58 4.01
N LEU A 59 16.63 19.66 3.61
CA LEU A 59 16.29 19.39 2.21
C LEU A 59 15.46 20.54 1.63
N ASP A 60 15.53 20.72 0.31
CA ASP A 60 14.64 21.66 -0.36
C ASP A 60 13.18 21.16 -0.35
N ALA A 61 12.24 22.09 -0.56
CA ALA A 61 10.81 21.80 -0.43
C ALA A 61 10.31 20.79 -1.48
N GLU A 62 10.93 20.73 -2.66
CA GLU A 62 10.55 19.80 -3.72
C GLU A 62 10.92 18.37 -3.29
N LEU A 63 12.14 18.18 -2.80
CA LEU A 63 12.60 16.89 -2.31
C LEU A 63 11.86 16.46 -1.04
N GLN A 64 11.54 17.39 -0.12
CA GLN A 64 10.68 17.09 1.04
C GLN A 64 9.33 16.53 0.59
N GLN A 65 8.69 17.14 -0.41
CA GLN A 65 7.41 16.70 -0.93
C GLN A 65 7.52 15.31 -1.58
N GLN A 66 8.57 15.06 -2.37
CA GLN A 66 8.81 13.75 -2.98
C GLN A 66 8.92 12.63 -1.93
N PHE A 67 9.63 12.86 -0.82
CA PHE A 67 9.74 11.88 0.27
C PHE A 67 8.38 11.58 0.91
N LEU A 68 7.52 12.58 1.08
CA LEU A 68 6.18 12.36 1.64
C LEU A 68 5.32 11.51 0.70
N GLU A 69 5.38 11.80 -0.60
CA GLU A 69 4.64 11.05 -1.62
C GLU A 69 5.10 9.59 -1.71
N GLU A 70 6.42 9.36 -1.75
CA GLU A 70 6.99 8.01 -1.77
C GLU A 70 6.62 7.22 -0.51
N PHE A 71 6.69 7.86 0.66
CA PHE A 71 6.34 7.21 1.92
C PHE A 71 4.85 6.87 2.01
N GLU A 72 3.98 7.80 1.61
CA GLU A 72 2.53 7.58 1.59
C GLU A 72 2.14 6.50 0.59
N ALA A 73 2.77 6.48 -0.59
CA ALA A 73 2.58 5.44 -1.60
C ALA A 73 2.99 4.05 -1.08
N GLY A 74 4.13 3.93 -0.41
CA GLY A 74 4.55 2.66 0.20
C GLY A 74 3.67 2.24 1.39
N LEU A 75 3.19 3.20 2.18
CA LEU A 75 2.35 2.93 3.35
C LEU A 75 0.97 2.38 2.97
N TYR A 76 0.35 2.92 1.92
CA TYR A 76 -0.96 2.47 1.43
C TYR A 76 -0.85 1.56 0.19
N GLY A 77 0.38 1.18 -0.17
CA GLY A 77 0.66 0.24 -1.25
C GLY A 77 0.48 -1.21 -0.81
N TYR A 78 0.38 -2.08 -1.82
CA TYR A 78 0.27 -3.53 -1.63
C TYR A 78 1.48 -4.09 -0.90
N THR A 79 1.28 -5.11 -0.06
CA THR A 79 2.36 -5.65 0.79
C THR A 79 3.49 -6.33 0.02
N TYR A 80 3.30 -6.65 -1.25
CA TYR A 80 4.27 -7.35 -2.08
C TYR A 80 5.16 -6.40 -2.89
N LEU A 81 6.25 -6.96 -3.43
CA LEU A 81 7.26 -6.21 -4.17
C LEU A 81 6.79 -5.88 -5.59
N GLU A 82 7.29 -4.77 -6.12
CA GLU A 82 7.16 -4.41 -7.54
C GLU A 82 8.29 -5.05 -8.37
N ASP A 83 8.03 -5.30 -9.66
CA ASP A 83 9.06 -5.74 -10.60
C ASP A 83 10.04 -4.59 -10.90
N GLU A 84 11.34 -4.90 -11.01
CA GLU A 84 12.43 -3.93 -11.33
C GLU A 84 12.43 -3.45 -12.79
#